data_AF-A0A7W0R2Z9-F1
#
_entry.id   AF-A0A7W0R2Z9-F1
#
_cell.length_a   1.000
_cell.length_b   1.000
_cell.length_c   1.000
_cell.angle_alpha   90.00
_cell.angle_beta   90.00
_cell.angle_gamma   90.00
#
_symmetry.space_group_name_H-M   'P 1'
#
loop_
_entity.id
_entity.type
_entity.pdbx_description
1 polymer ?
#
loop_
_entity_poly.entity_id
_entity_poly.type
_entity_poly.pdbx_seq_one_letter_code
_entity_poly.pdbx_strand_id
1 'polypeptide(L)'
;MYLWGGPLSANPGHNVSMQAVTRLAVGALALLLAVPAGAPVQAKPRADKAKTRMIEGTVRLVPTGPEPSALSGLGSYVGQIKLTPASDGIVVANRLPLERYLLGLAEVPVDWPEEALKAQAIAARTYALRTLAQPAAGAAATYDFDICASIECQVFSGAAVLQQTDGQRWANAVRATADEAILHEGEPILARYHSVSG
;
A
#
# COMPACT_ATOMS: atom_id res chain seq x y z
N MET A 1 -0.68 10.18 -6.40
CA MET A 1 -1.04 10.44 -5.00
C MET A 1 0.11 10.50 -4.01
N TYR A 2 0.40 11.69 -3.50
CA TYR A 2 1.68 12.00 -2.91
C TYR A 2 1.73 11.70 -1.35
N LEU A 3 2.62 10.88 -0.70
CA LEU A 3 2.63 10.42 0.74
C LEU A 3 4.01 10.14 1.42
N TRP A 4 4.40 11.00 2.37
CA TRP A 4 5.50 10.77 3.32
C TRP A 4 4.92 10.39 4.70
N GLY A 5 5.57 9.44 5.38
CA GLY A 5 5.32 9.05 6.77
C GLY A 5 6.58 9.18 7.63
N GLY A 6 6.43 9.79 8.81
CA GLY A 6 7.39 9.82 9.92
C GLY A 6 6.99 8.87 11.06
N PRO A 7 7.90 8.59 12.03
CA PRO A 7 8.22 7.22 12.41
C PRO A 7 7.55 6.65 13.67
N LEU A 8 7.56 5.31 13.71
CA LEU A 8 7.17 4.40 14.80
C LEU A 8 8.13 4.45 15.99
N SER A 9 7.57 4.37 17.21
CA SER A 9 8.27 4.02 18.45
C SER A 9 8.04 2.54 18.79
N ALA A 10 9.13 1.83 19.11
CA ALA A 10 9.18 0.43 19.48
C ALA A 10 8.87 0.18 20.96
N ASN A 11 8.38 -1.02 21.30
CA ASN A 11 8.73 -1.70 22.55
C ASN A 11 8.63 -3.24 22.37
N PRO A 12 9.58 -4.05 22.89
CA PRO A 12 9.63 -5.49 22.70
C PRO A 12 9.05 -6.26 23.89
N GLY A 13 8.58 -7.49 23.64
CA GLY A 13 8.09 -8.35 24.71
C GLY A 13 7.97 -9.82 24.32
N HIS A 14 8.83 -10.62 24.96
CA HIS A 14 8.64 -12.02 25.36
C HIS A 14 9.15 -13.16 24.44
N ASN A 15 10.20 -13.80 24.97
CA ASN A 15 10.81 -15.08 24.61
C ASN A 15 9.91 -16.28 24.95
N VAL A 16 9.99 -17.36 24.16
CA VAL A 16 9.77 -18.77 24.59
C VAL A 16 10.62 -19.67 23.66
N SER A 17 11.78 -20.17 24.11
CA SER A 17 12.04 -21.48 24.74
C SER A 17 12.48 -22.57 23.75
N MET A 18 13.72 -23.02 23.96
CA MET A 18 14.40 -24.11 23.26
C MET A 18 14.25 -25.38 24.10
N GLN A 19 13.69 -26.45 23.54
CA GLN A 19 13.80 -27.78 24.11
C GLN A 19 14.32 -28.79 23.08
N ALA A 20 15.32 -29.54 23.53
CA ALA A 20 16.07 -30.53 22.80
C ALA A 20 15.33 -31.87 22.70
N VAL A 21 15.56 -32.62 21.62
CA VAL A 21 15.38 -34.08 21.62
C VAL A 21 16.57 -34.76 20.91
N THR A 22 17.42 -35.31 21.76
CA THR A 22 18.10 -36.61 21.78
C THR A 22 18.40 -37.40 20.48
N ARG A 23 19.63 -37.93 20.49
CA ARG A 23 20.36 -38.77 19.52
C ARG A 23 19.66 -40.07 19.09
N LEU A 24 19.95 -40.50 17.86
CA LEU A 24 20.20 -41.91 17.50
C LEU A 24 21.12 -41.98 16.28
N ALA A 25 22.26 -42.64 16.45
CA ALA A 25 23.21 -42.95 15.40
C ALA A 25 22.91 -44.34 14.84
N VAL A 26 22.80 -44.47 13.51
CA VAL A 26 22.96 -45.73 12.79
C VAL A 26 23.78 -45.43 11.55
N GLY A 27 24.88 -46.16 11.39
CA GLY A 27 25.85 -45.97 10.33
C GLY A 27 25.34 -46.39 8.96
N ALA A 28 25.77 -45.64 7.95
CA ALA A 28 25.78 -46.09 6.56
C ALA A 28 27.11 -45.65 5.93
N LEU A 29 27.81 -46.64 5.40
CA LEU A 29 29.07 -46.56 4.68
C LEU A 29 28.85 -45.72 3.41
N ALA A 30 29.44 -44.52 3.34
CA ALA A 30 29.40 -43.67 2.15
C ALA A 30 30.81 -43.59 1.52
N LEU A 31 30.88 -44.01 0.27
CA LEU A 31 32.04 -43.93 -0.62
C LEU A 31 32.47 -42.46 -0.78
N LEU A 32 33.70 -42.13 -0.36
CA LEU A 32 34.28 -40.79 -0.54
C LEU A 32 34.67 -40.56 -2.01
N LEU A 33 33.81 -39.90 -2.78
CA LEU A 33 34.23 -39.17 -3.97
C LEU A 33 34.67 -37.77 -3.53
N ALA A 34 35.97 -37.51 -3.59
CA ALA A 34 36.54 -36.19 -3.36
C ALA A 34 36.11 -35.24 -4.49
N VAL A 35 35.06 -34.46 -4.27
CA VAL A 35 34.75 -33.27 -5.06
C VAL A 35 35.69 -32.16 -4.58
N PRO A 36 36.48 -31.49 -5.45
CA PRO A 36 37.27 -30.36 -5.00
C PRO A 36 36.31 -29.26 -4.55
N ALA A 37 36.41 -28.89 -3.26
CA ALA A 37 35.71 -27.75 -2.72
C ALA A 37 36.20 -26.50 -3.45
N GLY A 38 35.38 -25.99 -4.39
CA GLY A 38 35.53 -24.64 -4.89
C GLY A 38 35.42 -23.69 -3.70
N ALA A 39 36.48 -22.95 -3.42
CA ALA A 39 36.49 -21.95 -2.36
C ALA A 39 35.28 -21.01 -2.51
N PRO A 40 34.62 -20.59 -1.43
CA PRO A 40 33.58 -19.59 -1.52
C PRO A 40 34.21 -18.33 -2.10
N VAL A 41 33.74 -17.92 -3.29
CA VAL A 41 34.05 -16.60 -3.85
C VAL A 41 33.38 -15.58 -2.95
N GLN A 42 34.12 -15.14 -1.94
CA GLN A 42 33.72 -14.05 -1.09
C GLN A 42 33.90 -12.77 -1.91
N ALA A 43 32.86 -12.41 -2.66
CA ALA A 43 32.78 -11.13 -3.34
C ALA A 43 32.84 -10.03 -2.28
N LYS A 44 34.04 -9.47 -2.09
CA LYS A 44 34.27 -8.30 -1.26
C LYS A 44 33.31 -7.22 -1.76
N PRO A 45 32.39 -6.69 -0.93
CA PRO A 45 31.51 -5.63 -1.37
C PRO A 45 32.40 -4.45 -1.73
N ARG A 46 32.54 -4.20 -3.03
CA ARG A 46 33.17 -3.01 -3.54
C ARG A 46 32.22 -1.88 -3.17
N ALA A 47 32.53 -1.20 -2.08
CA ALA A 47 31.91 0.07 -1.73
C ALA A 47 32.39 1.12 -2.75
N ASP A 48 31.93 1.00 -3.99
CA ASP A 48 31.88 2.14 -4.89
C ASP A 48 30.88 3.09 -4.22
N LYS A 49 31.39 4.19 -3.67
CA LYS A 49 30.56 5.25 -3.10
C LYS A 49 29.54 5.62 -4.16
N ALA A 50 28.29 5.23 -3.96
CA ALA A 50 27.20 5.56 -4.86
C ALA A 50 27.21 7.08 -5.02
N LYS A 51 27.52 7.56 -6.23
CA LYS A 51 27.46 8.99 -6.53
C LYS A 51 25.98 9.37 -6.50
N THR A 52 25.53 9.90 -5.37
CA THR A 52 24.18 10.47 -5.25
C THR A 52 24.08 11.62 -6.23
N ARG A 53 23.33 11.41 -7.31
CA ARG A 53 22.91 12.48 -8.21
C ARG A 53 21.57 13.00 -7.71
N MET A 54 21.51 14.30 -7.46
CA MET A 54 20.23 14.97 -7.27
C MET A 54 19.44 14.87 -8.57
N ILE A 55 18.25 14.30 -8.50
CA ILE A 55 17.31 14.33 -9.62
C ILE A 55 16.47 15.59 -9.45
N GLU A 56 16.68 16.55 -10.34
CA GLU A 56 15.86 17.75 -10.41
C GLU A 56 14.65 17.46 -11.30
N GLY A 57 13.50 17.21 -10.67
CA GLY A 57 12.22 17.05 -11.38
C GLY A 57 11.39 15.86 -10.93
N THR A 58 10.32 15.60 -11.67
CA THR A 58 9.37 14.54 -11.34
C THR A 58 9.94 13.16 -11.68
N VAL A 59 10.02 12.26 -10.70
CA VAL A 59 10.34 10.83 -10.91
C VAL A 59 9.04 10.02 -10.93
N ARG A 60 9.00 8.92 -11.70
CA ARG A 60 7.90 7.95 -11.63
C ARG A 60 8.47 6.56 -11.39
N LEU A 61 8.01 5.92 -10.33
CA LEU A 61 8.25 4.51 -10.05
C LEU A 61 7.10 3.73 -10.66
N VAL A 62 7.42 2.92 -11.67
CA VAL A 62 6.45 2.11 -12.41
C VAL A 62 6.72 0.65 -12.09
N PRO A 63 5.78 -0.06 -11.43
CA PRO A 63 5.90 -1.50 -11.22
C PRO A 63 6.04 -2.23 -12.55
N THR A 64 6.95 -3.21 -12.60
CA THR A 64 7.17 -4.04 -13.79
C THR A 64 6.34 -5.33 -13.79
N GLY A 65 5.62 -5.61 -12.70
CA GLY A 65 4.79 -6.79 -12.52
C GLY A 65 3.41 -6.46 -11.94
N PRO A 66 2.50 -7.45 -11.91
CA PRO A 66 1.14 -7.29 -11.41
C PRO A 66 1.07 -7.23 -9.87
N GLU A 67 2.10 -7.74 -9.20
CA GLU A 67 2.17 -7.83 -7.75
C GLU A 67 2.41 -6.46 -7.09
N PRO A 68 1.90 -6.25 -5.88
CA PRO A 68 2.24 -5.08 -5.08
C PRO A 68 3.75 -4.93 -4.91
N SER A 69 4.24 -3.72 -5.16
CA SER A 69 5.64 -3.35 -4.93
C SER A 69 5.80 -2.77 -3.53
N ALA A 70 6.95 -2.95 -2.89
CA ALA A 70 7.24 -2.38 -1.57
C ALA A 70 8.31 -1.30 -1.67
N LEU A 71 8.08 -0.18 -0.98
CA LEU A 71 9.04 0.90 -0.80
C LEU A 71 9.22 1.18 0.68
N SER A 72 10.45 1.20 1.16
CA SER A 72 10.75 1.56 2.55
C SER A 72 10.20 2.96 2.84
N GLY A 73 9.43 3.09 3.92
CA GLY A 73 8.75 4.33 4.31
C GLY A 73 7.41 4.60 3.63
N LEU A 74 7.08 3.91 2.52
CA LEU A 74 5.78 4.04 1.83
C LEU A 74 4.90 2.79 1.99
N GLY A 75 5.49 1.65 2.36
CA GLY A 75 4.79 0.38 2.46
C GLY A 75 4.56 -0.27 1.10
N SER A 76 3.54 -1.13 1.03
CA SER A 76 3.17 -1.86 -0.18
C SER A 76 2.17 -1.05 -1.02
N TYR A 77 2.48 -0.89 -2.31
CA TYR A 77 1.67 -0.12 -3.24
C TYR A 77 1.43 -0.89 -4.54
N VAL A 78 0.31 -0.57 -5.17
CA VAL A 78 -0.02 -0.92 -6.55
C VAL A 78 -0.04 0.36 -7.36
N GLY A 79 0.12 0.29 -8.69
CA GLY A 79 0.13 1.49 -9.53
C GLY A 79 1.45 2.27 -9.49
N GLN A 80 1.46 3.48 -10.04
CA GLN A 80 2.71 4.25 -10.23
C GLN A 80 2.93 5.23 -9.08
N ILE A 81 4.13 5.31 -8.50
CA ILE A 81 4.48 6.40 -7.58
C ILE A 81 5.13 7.55 -8.35
N LYS A 82 4.46 8.69 -8.51
CA LYS A 82 5.07 9.97 -8.93
C LYS A 82 5.94 10.52 -7.74
N LEU A 83 7.10 11.15 -7.90
CA LEU A 83 7.91 11.86 -6.87
C LEU A 83 8.10 13.29 -7.40
N THR A 84 7.56 14.36 -6.79
CA THR A 84 7.61 15.75 -7.32
C THR A 84 8.20 16.64 -6.24
N PRO A 85 9.18 17.48 -6.59
CA PRO A 85 9.65 18.53 -5.70
C PRO A 85 8.54 19.55 -5.40
N ALA A 86 8.40 19.92 -4.13
CA ALA A 86 7.62 21.05 -3.67
C ALA A 86 8.52 22.03 -2.91
N SER A 87 8.03 23.22 -2.62
CA SER A 87 8.79 24.27 -1.90
C SER A 87 9.27 23.84 -0.51
N ASP A 88 8.59 22.87 0.09
CA ASP A 88 8.77 22.39 1.46
C ASP A 88 9.12 20.89 1.53
N GLY A 89 9.44 20.26 0.39
CA GLY A 89 9.90 18.88 0.38
C GLY A 89 9.56 18.10 -0.88
N ILE A 90 9.12 16.87 -0.69
CA ILE A 90 8.74 15.94 -1.76
C ILE A 90 7.34 15.46 -1.45
N VAL A 91 6.44 15.66 -2.41
CA VAL A 91 5.15 15.01 -2.41
C VAL A 91 5.48 13.50 -2.80
N VAL A 92 4.86 12.37 -2.27
CA VAL A 92 5.09 10.90 -2.74
C VAL A 92 3.93 10.01 -3.43
N ALA A 93 3.72 10.05 -4.77
CA ALA A 93 2.64 9.89 -5.80
C ALA A 93 1.88 8.64 -6.26
N ASN A 94 1.27 7.75 -5.50
CA ASN A 94 0.52 6.62 -6.07
C ASN A 94 -0.64 7.00 -7.07
N ARG A 95 -0.55 6.57 -8.32
CA ARG A 95 -1.50 6.89 -9.40
C ARG A 95 -2.24 5.61 -9.75
N LEU A 96 -3.57 5.66 -9.60
CA LEU A 96 -4.45 4.51 -9.75
C LEU A 96 -5.70 4.84 -10.57
N PRO A 97 -6.22 3.87 -11.34
CA PRO A 97 -7.61 3.88 -11.75
C PRO A 97 -8.54 3.87 -10.53
N LEU A 98 -9.72 4.48 -10.65
CA LEU A 98 -10.69 4.63 -9.55
C LEU A 98 -11.00 3.30 -8.83
N GLU A 99 -11.31 2.25 -9.57
CA GLU A 99 -11.60 0.94 -8.96
C GLU A 99 -10.42 0.37 -8.18
N ARG A 100 -9.18 0.60 -8.63
CA ARG A 100 -7.98 0.17 -7.88
C ARG A 100 -7.72 1.05 -6.67
N TYR A 101 -8.09 2.33 -6.72
CA TYR A 101 -8.06 3.21 -5.56
C TYR A 101 -9.03 2.72 -4.47
N LEU A 102 -10.26 2.36 -4.83
CA LEU A 102 -11.25 1.83 -3.88
C LEU A 102 -10.77 0.56 -3.17
N LEU A 103 -10.06 -0.34 -3.86
CA LEU A 103 -9.48 -1.54 -3.25
C LEU A 103 -8.49 -1.25 -2.12
N GLY A 104 -7.90 -0.05 -2.08
CA GLY A 104 -6.95 0.35 -1.05
C GLY A 104 -7.55 1.19 0.09
N LEU A 105 -8.87 1.38 0.12
CA LEU A 105 -9.54 2.11 1.21
C LEU A 105 -9.68 1.25 2.47
N ALA A 106 -9.51 1.87 3.62
CA ALA A 106 -9.56 1.25 4.95
C ALA A 106 -10.49 2.02 5.90
N GLU A 107 -11.70 2.33 5.43
CA GLU A 107 -12.68 3.15 6.16
C GLU A 107 -13.54 2.35 7.13
N VAL A 108 -13.82 1.10 6.78
CA VAL A 108 -14.62 0.18 7.57
C VAL A 108 -13.87 -1.13 7.77
N PRO A 109 -14.06 -1.82 8.90
CA PRO A 109 -13.55 -3.17 9.09
C PRO A 109 -14.06 -4.12 8.00
N VAL A 110 -13.18 -4.97 7.46
CA VAL A 110 -13.57 -5.93 6.41
C VAL A 110 -14.40 -7.10 6.91
N ASP A 111 -14.53 -7.23 8.22
CA ASP A 111 -15.40 -8.22 8.86
C ASP A 111 -16.87 -7.75 8.95
N TRP A 112 -17.17 -6.48 8.65
CA TRP A 112 -18.53 -5.95 8.62
C TRP A 112 -19.47 -6.73 7.67
N PRO A 113 -20.81 -6.64 7.87
CA PRO A 113 -21.78 -7.28 6.98
C PRO A 113 -21.57 -6.92 5.51
N GLU A 114 -21.82 -7.87 4.61
CA GLU A 114 -21.54 -7.70 3.17
C GLU A 114 -22.23 -6.45 2.58
N GLU A 115 -23.51 -6.24 2.90
CA GLU A 115 -24.26 -5.09 2.41
C GLU A 115 -23.71 -3.75 2.96
N ALA A 116 -23.14 -3.75 4.16
CA ALA A 116 -22.46 -2.57 4.70
C ALA A 116 -21.16 -2.27 3.93
N LEU A 117 -20.39 -3.30 3.55
CA LEU A 117 -19.20 -3.14 2.70
C LEU A 117 -19.57 -2.60 1.31
N LYS A 118 -20.65 -3.11 0.70
CA LYS A 118 -21.16 -2.61 -0.59
C LYS A 118 -21.61 -1.15 -0.50
N ALA A 119 -22.40 -0.81 0.51
CA ALA A 119 -22.82 0.57 0.75
C ALA A 119 -21.62 1.51 0.92
N GLN A 120 -20.61 1.09 1.70
CA GLN A 120 -19.37 1.86 1.87
C GLN A 120 -18.62 2.03 0.54
N ALA A 121 -18.52 0.98 -0.29
CA ALA A 121 -17.86 1.06 -1.60
C ALA A 121 -18.55 2.08 -2.53
N ILE A 122 -19.89 2.06 -2.58
CA ILE A 122 -20.70 3.02 -3.36
C ILE A 122 -20.51 4.45 -2.84
N ALA A 123 -20.60 4.65 -1.52
CA ALA A 123 -20.42 5.96 -0.90
C ALA A 123 -19.01 6.50 -1.16
N ALA A 124 -17.98 5.66 -1.00
CA ALA A 124 -16.60 6.02 -1.25
C ALA A 124 -16.33 6.36 -2.73
N ARG A 125 -16.88 5.57 -3.67
CA ARG A 125 -16.80 5.87 -5.11
C ARG A 125 -17.44 7.20 -5.44
N THR A 126 -18.63 7.44 -4.89
CA THR A 126 -19.37 8.69 -5.09
C THR A 126 -18.58 9.88 -4.56
N TYR A 127 -17.99 9.77 -3.37
CA TYR A 127 -17.15 10.81 -2.79
C TYR A 127 -15.92 11.11 -3.66
N ALA A 128 -15.23 10.07 -4.13
CA ALA A 128 -14.06 10.22 -5.00
C ALA A 128 -14.44 10.89 -6.33
N LEU A 129 -15.53 10.45 -6.98
CA LEU A 129 -16.05 11.09 -8.20
C LEU A 129 -16.44 12.55 -7.97
N ARG A 130 -17.14 12.86 -6.88
CA ARG A 130 -17.48 14.24 -6.51
C ARG A 130 -16.22 15.09 -6.33
N THR A 131 -15.20 14.55 -5.66
CA THR A 131 -13.93 15.25 -5.44
C THR A 131 -13.23 15.56 -6.76
N LEU A 132 -13.15 14.57 -7.66
CA LEU A 132 -12.53 14.71 -8.98
C LEU A 132 -13.27 15.66 -9.93
N ALA A 133 -14.59 15.81 -9.76
CA ALA A 133 -15.42 16.72 -10.55
C ALA A 133 -15.28 18.20 -10.11
N GLN A 134 -14.72 18.46 -8.94
CA GLN A 134 -14.51 19.82 -8.44
C GLN A 134 -13.10 20.32 -8.78
N PRO A 135 -12.92 21.63 -8.99
CA PRO A 135 -11.60 22.21 -9.05
C PRO A 135 -10.80 21.89 -7.77
N ALA A 136 -9.52 21.56 -7.93
CA ALA A 136 -8.65 21.34 -6.78
C ALA A 136 -8.63 22.57 -5.87
N ALA A 137 -8.63 22.34 -4.56
CA ALA A 137 -8.61 23.38 -3.53
C ALA A 137 -7.68 23.00 -2.38
N GLY A 138 -7.24 23.99 -1.60
CA GLY A 138 -6.36 23.77 -0.44
C GLY A 138 -5.07 23.01 -0.82
N ALA A 139 -4.71 22.00 -0.03
CA ALA A 139 -3.51 21.20 -0.25
C ALA A 139 -3.48 20.52 -1.62
N ALA A 140 -4.63 20.07 -2.14
CA ALA A 140 -4.72 19.45 -3.47
C ALA A 140 -4.28 20.43 -4.57
N ALA A 141 -4.71 21.69 -4.49
CA ALA A 141 -4.29 22.74 -5.42
C ALA A 141 -2.81 23.11 -5.26
N THR A 142 -2.32 23.22 -4.02
CA THR A 142 -0.93 23.58 -3.73
C THR A 142 0.07 22.51 -4.20
N TYR A 143 -0.27 21.24 -4.05
CA TYR A 143 0.66 20.11 -4.22
C TYR A 143 0.35 19.21 -5.43
N ASP A 144 -0.59 19.59 -6.29
CA ASP A 144 -0.93 18.88 -7.54
C ASP A 144 -1.30 17.40 -7.31
N PHE A 145 -2.31 17.17 -6.47
CA PHE A 145 -2.92 15.86 -6.28
C PHE A 145 -4.45 15.93 -6.26
N ASP A 146 -5.10 14.80 -6.55
CA ASP A 146 -6.55 14.72 -6.71
C ASP A 146 -7.30 14.58 -5.38
N ILE A 147 -6.88 13.62 -4.55
CA ILE A 147 -7.50 13.27 -3.27
C ILE A 147 -6.42 12.87 -2.25
N CYS A 148 -6.61 13.25 -0.97
CA CYS A 148 -5.70 12.90 0.11
C CYS A 148 -6.00 11.50 0.66
N ALA A 149 -5.02 10.87 1.34
CA ALA A 149 -5.12 9.50 1.86
C ALA A 149 -5.40 9.44 3.37
N SER A 150 -5.80 10.56 3.95
CA SER A 150 -6.03 10.76 5.37
C SER A 150 -7.52 11.01 5.65
N ILE A 151 -7.87 11.16 6.93
CA ILE A 151 -9.25 11.32 7.42
C ILE A 151 -9.95 12.58 6.88
N GLU A 152 -9.19 13.55 6.36
CA GLU A 152 -9.75 14.75 5.71
C GLU A 152 -10.47 14.42 4.40
N CYS A 153 -10.04 13.34 3.72
CA CYS A 153 -10.65 12.85 2.50
C CYS A 153 -11.19 11.44 2.73
N GLN A 154 -10.34 10.43 2.51
CA GLN A 154 -10.65 9.03 2.73
C GLN A 154 -9.39 8.29 3.19
N VAL A 155 -9.53 7.41 4.18
CA VAL A 155 -8.42 6.61 4.70
C VAL A 155 -7.99 5.59 3.64
N PHE A 156 -6.77 5.76 3.13
CA PHE A 156 -6.20 4.89 2.10
C PHE A 156 -4.92 4.21 2.60
N SER A 157 -4.94 2.88 2.61
CA SER A 157 -3.81 2.02 3.04
C SER A 157 -3.21 1.19 1.89
N GLY A 158 -3.70 1.38 0.65
CA GLY A 158 -3.13 0.74 -0.53
C GLY A 158 -3.22 -0.78 -0.50
N ALA A 159 -2.15 -1.45 -0.94
CA ALA A 159 -2.17 -2.91 -1.10
C ALA A 159 -2.32 -3.68 0.23
N ALA A 160 -2.04 -3.02 1.36
CA ALA A 160 -2.14 -3.64 2.68
C ALA A 160 -3.57 -4.11 3.00
N VAL A 161 -4.61 -3.42 2.49
CA VAL A 161 -6.02 -3.81 2.70
C VAL A 161 -6.31 -5.19 2.15
N LEU A 162 -5.71 -5.56 1.02
CA LEU A 162 -5.92 -6.87 0.41
C LEU A 162 -5.06 -7.97 1.04
N GLN A 163 -4.02 -7.59 1.79
CA GLN A 163 -3.10 -8.52 2.46
C GLN A 163 -3.58 -8.91 3.86
N GLN A 164 -4.58 -8.22 4.41
CA GLN A 164 -5.16 -8.56 5.71
C GLN A 164 -6.06 -9.80 5.63
N THR A 165 -6.28 -10.46 6.77
CA THR A 165 -7.27 -11.54 6.89
C THR A 165 -8.62 -11.04 6.39
N ASP A 166 -9.26 -11.82 5.52
CA ASP A 166 -10.54 -11.49 4.89
C ASP A 166 -10.57 -10.21 4.04
N GLY A 167 -9.41 -9.64 3.67
CA GLY A 167 -9.33 -8.47 2.77
C GLY A 167 -10.02 -8.70 1.41
N GLN A 168 -10.14 -9.96 0.99
CA GLN A 168 -10.88 -10.33 -0.23
C GLN A 168 -12.38 -9.99 -0.15
N ARG A 169 -12.97 -9.90 1.04
CA ARG A 169 -14.37 -9.48 1.22
C ARG A 169 -14.58 -8.03 0.78
N TRP A 170 -13.64 -7.14 1.10
CA TRP A 170 -13.63 -5.77 0.58
C TRP A 170 -13.50 -5.75 -0.93
N ALA A 171 -12.54 -6.51 -1.48
CA ALA A 171 -12.37 -6.59 -2.92
C ALA A 171 -13.61 -7.14 -3.66
N ASN A 172 -14.35 -8.05 -3.02
CA ASN A 172 -15.63 -8.53 -3.55
C ASN A 172 -16.69 -7.43 -3.53
N ALA A 173 -16.83 -6.67 -2.43
CA ALA A 173 -17.81 -5.59 -2.32
C ALA A 173 -17.57 -4.46 -3.33
N VAL A 174 -16.29 -4.04 -3.51
CA VAL A 174 -15.91 -3.04 -4.51
C VAL A 174 -16.28 -3.51 -5.92
N ARG A 175 -15.97 -4.76 -6.27
CA ARG A 175 -16.28 -5.34 -7.60
C ARG A 175 -17.76 -5.58 -7.81
N ALA A 176 -18.50 -5.99 -6.77
CA ALA A 176 -19.92 -6.26 -6.86
C ALA A 176 -20.74 -4.98 -7.08
N THR A 177 -20.17 -3.82 -6.74
CA THR A 177 -20.78 -2.48 -6.91
C THR A 177 -20.02 -1.65 -7.95
N ALA A 178 -19.30 -2.30 -8.86
CA ALA A 178 -18.55 -1.60 -9.90
C ALA A 178 -19.49 -0.67 -10.68
N ASP A 179 -19.03 0.54 -10.96
CA ASP A 179 -19.79 1.58 -11.68
C ASP A 179 -21.05 2.11 -10.96
N GLU A 180 -21.34 1.68 -9.73
CA GLU A 180 -22.43 2.22 -8.92
C GLU A 180 -22.00 3.44 -8.10
N ALA A 181 -22.68 4.57 -8.31
CA ALA A 181 -22.51 5.82 -7.60
C ALA A 181 -23.85 6.51 -7.33
N ILE A 182 -23.92 7.33 -6.28
CA ILE A 182 -25.13 8.06 -5.91
C ILE A 182 -25.11 9.42 -6.60
N LEU A 183 -26.10 9.65 -7.46
CA LEU A 183 -26.22 10.89 -8.23
C LEU A 183 -27.43 11.72 -7.75
N HIS A 184 -27.30 13.04 -7.85
CA HIS A 184 -28.39 13.99 -7.74
C HIS A 184 -28.27 14.97 -8.91
N GLU A 185 -29.36 15.10 -9.69
CA GLU A 185 -29.39 15.93 -10.91
C GLU A 185 -28.29 15.57 -11.92
N GLY A 186 -27.92 14.29 -12.01
CA GLY A 186 -26.90 13.79 -12.92
C GLY A 186 -25.45 13.93 -12.41
N GLU A 187 -25.24 14.58 -11.27
CA GLU A 187 -23.93 14.81 -10.67
C GLU A 187 -23.72 13.95 -9.42
N PRO A 188 -22.50 13.47 -9.14
CA PRO A 188 -22.20 12.78 -7.89
C PRO A 188 -22.53 13.64 -6.66
N ILE A 189 -23.21 13.07 -5.68
CA ILE A 189 -23.48 13.77 -4.42
C ILE A 189 -22.21 13.90 -3.56
N LEU A 190 -22.23 14.79 -2.57
CA LEU A 190 -21.23 14.80 -1.52
C LEU A 190 -21.51 13.70 -0.49
N ALA A 191 -21.09 12.47 -0.79
CA ALA A 191 -21.31 11.28 0.04
C ALA A 191 -20.37 11.22 1.26
N ARG A 192 -20.58 12.10 2.26
CA ARG A 192 -19.86 12.03 3.54
C ARG A 192 -20.39 10.87 4.39
N TYR A 193 -19.49 10.21 5.09
CA TYR A 193 -19.79 9.14 6.04
C TYR A 193 -19.00 9.36 7.34
N HIS A 194 -19.44 8.72 8.42
CA HIS A 194 -18.83 8.82 9.74
C HIS A 194 -19.11 7.52 10.53
N SER A 195 -18.34 7.27 11.59
CA SER A 195 -18.41 6.00 12.33
C SER A 195 -19.72 5.80 13.09
N VAL A 196 -20.20 6.81 13.82
CA VAL A 196 -21.40 6.72 14.66
C VAL A 196 -22.06 8.09 14.85
N SER A 197 -23.38 8.13 14.72
CA SER A 197 -24.21 9.31 15.03
C SER A 197 -24.70 9.26 16.48
N GLY A 198 -24.77 10.41 17.14
CA GLY A 198 -25.33 10.56 18.50
C GLY A 198 -26.75 11.09 18.53
#